data_AF-H3DCU4-F1
#
_entry.id   AF-H3DCU4-F1
#
_cell.length_a   1.000
_cell.length_b   1.000
_cell.length_c   1.000
_cell.angle_alpha   90.00
_cell.angle_beta   90.00
_cell.angle_gamma   90.00
#
_symmetry.space_group_name_H-M   'P 1'
#
loop_
_entity.id
_entity.type
_entity.pdbx_description
1 polymer ?
#
loop_
_entity_poly.entity_id
_entity_poly.type
_entity_poly.pdbx_seq_one_letter_code
_entity_poly.pdbx_strand_id
1 'polypeptide(L)'
;FDEEWYTSHCSQKCECEEEDGMGEIECDDEDGCDENAVCLPNQDGDYYCQSTGFGECTITRASEYTTFDSLKYNFNGEHSYVLVKSKNLPPYLQDVYVEGITTRIHDGSDSSEEENSHRSSEEDDDKEEDSDEQGGHHRLHELKIRVYNHTVEFKNKLRVVVDGRHVIPPVSPSAGLKIYKRFLHVYLKSDFGLLVRFNKYGATEIILPHVYRRKLGGMCGNFDQQRQNDWMKPDGTLARNVR
;
A
#
# COMPACT_ATOMS: atom_id res chain seq x y z
N PHE A 1 -2.46 13.51 -39.37
CA PHE A 1 -1.01 13.28 -39.33
C PHE A 1 -0.48 14.15 -38.21
N ASP A 2 0.46 13.66 -37.41
CA ASP A 2 0.95 14.24 -36.14
C ASP A 2 -0.01 14.04 -34.95
N GLU A 3 -0.63 12.86 -34.86
CA GLU A 3 -1.42 12.46 -33.69
C GLU A 3 -0.61 11.48 -32.83
N GLU A 4 -0.47 11.80 -31.54
CA GLU A 4 0.14 10.91 -30.54
C GLU A 4 -0.91 10.52 -29.49
N TRP A 5 -0.94 9.26 -29.09
CA TRP A 5 -1.84 8.80 -28.03
C TRP A 5 -1.25 7.64 -27.23
N TYR A 6 -1.74 7.48 -26.01
CA TYR A 6 -1.46 6.28 -25.22
C TYR A 6 -2.59 5.27 -25.37
N THR A 7 -2.22 4.01 -25.49
CA THR A 7 -3.15 2.90 -25.36
C THR A 7 -3.63 2.75 -23.91
N SER A 8 -4.64 1.91 -23.69
CA SER A 8 -5.21 1.68 -22.36
C SER A 8 -4.14 1.32 -21.33
N HIS A 9 -4.19 1.96 -20.15
CA HIS A 9 -3.19 1.78 -19.09
C HIS A 9 -1.76 2.14 -19.49
N CYS A 10 -1.60 3.00 -20.50
CA CYS A 10 -0.32 3.47 -21.03
C CYS A 10 0.62 2.31 -21.37
N SER A 11 0.08 1.20 -21.88
CA SER A 11 0.88 0.03 -22.27
C SER A 11 1.78 0.28 -23.48
N GLN A 12 1.38 1.22 -24.33
CA GLN A 12 2.09 1.62 -25.53
C GLN A 12 1.84 3.10 -25.78
N LYS A 13 2.85 3.77 -26.32
CA LYS A 13 2.72 5.11 -26.92
C LYS A 13 2.69 4.93 -28.44
N CYS A 14 1.65 5.43 -29.09
CA CYS A 14 1.48 5.32 -30.52
C CYS A 14 1.48 6.68 -31.19
N GLU A 15 2.03 6.75 -32.39
CA GLU A 15 2.15 7.97 -33.19
C GLU A 15 1.70 7.66 -34.62
N CYS A 16 0.99 8.60 -35.24
CA CYS A 16 0.52 8.50 -36.62
C CYS A 16 1.23 9.53 -37.50
N GLU A 17 2.23 9.07 -38.26
CA GLU A 17 3.05 9.88 -39.15
C GLU A 17 2.60 9.72 -40.62
N GLU A 18 2.92 10.71 -41.45
CA GLU A 18 2.65 10.64 -42.89
C GLU A 18 3.88 10.05 -43.62
N GLU A 19 3.72 8.87 -44.22
CA GLU A 19 4.71 8.24 -45.09
C GLU A 19 4.11 8.03 -46.49
N ASP A 20 4.74 8.62 -47.51
CA ASP A 20 4.30 8.58 -48.92
C ASP A 20 2.82 8.98 -49.16
N GLY A 21 2.28 9.90 -48.35
CA GLY A 21 0.90 10.36 -48.44
C GLY A 21 -0.13 9.39 -47.85
N MET A 22 0.33 8.37 -47.13
CA MET A 22 -0.48 7.46 -46.32
C MET A 22 -0.14 7.65 -44.83
N GLY A 23 -1.12 7.45 -43.95
CA GLY A 23 -0.87 7.47 -42.51
C GLY A 23 -0.34 6.13 -42.06
N GLU A 24 0.84 6.10 -41.45
CA GLU A 24 1.43 4.93 -40.82
C GLU A 24 1.39 5.08 -39.29
N ILE A 25 1.00 4.01 -38.60
CA ILE A 25 0.91 3.98 -37.14
C ILE A 25 2.08 3.17 -36.60
N GLU A 26 2.93 3.82 -35.82
CA GLU A 26 4.00 3.17 -35.07
C GLU A 26 3.67 3.23 -33.57
N CYS A 27 3.92 2.12 -32.85
CA CYS A 27 3.67 2.03 -31.42
C CYS A 27 4.89 1.43 -30.72
N ASP A 28 5.38 2.14 -29.71
CA ASP A 28 6.44 1.66 -28.83
C ASP A 28 5.83 0.98 -27.60
N ASP A 29 6.28 -0.24 -27.32
CA ASP A 29 5.97 -0.94 -26.08
C ASP A 29 6.69 -0.22 -24.91
N GLU A 30 5.95 0.56 -24.13
CA GLU A 30 6.47 1.20 -22.91
C GLU A 30 6.07 0.42 -21.65
N ASP A 31 6.99 0.34 -20.67
CA ASP A 31 6.71 -0.16 -19.32
C ASP A 31 5.93 0.89 -18.48
N GLY A 32 4.87 1.45 -19.06
CA GLY A 32 4.11 2.56 -18.50
C GLY A 32 4.84 3.90 -18.59
N CYS A 33 4.46 4.84 -17.73
CA CYS A 33 5.03 6.18 -17.73
C CYS A 33 6.44 6.26 -17.10
N ASP A 34 7.16 7.33 -17.43
CA ASP A 34 8.41 7.75 -16.77
C ASP A 34 8.35 7.70 -15.23
N GLU A 35 9.51 7.58 -14.58
CA GLU A 35 9.62 7.37 -13.11
C GLU A 35 8.84 8.38 -12.24
N ASN A 36 8.64 9.61 -12.74
CA ASN A 36 7.94 10.69 -12.03
C ASN A 36 6.55 11.01 -12.60
N ALA A 37 6.05 10.16 -13.48
CA ALA A 37 4.74 10.29 -14.11
C ALA A 37 3.84 9.09 -13.77
N VAL A 38 2.54 9.32 -13.83
CA VAL A 38 1.52 8.30 -13.61
C VAL A 38 0.57 8.25 -14.78
N CYS A 39 0.07 7.06 -15.09
CA CYS A 39 -0.91 6.86 -16.15
C CYS A 39 -2.32 7.15 -15.62
N LEU A 40 -3.01 8.11 -16.21
CA LEU A 40 -4.37 8.49 -15.82
C LEU A 40 -5.27 8.59 -17.05
N PRO A 41 -6.54 8.17 -16.95
CA PRO A 41 -7.52 8.50 -17.97
C PRO A 41 -7.99 9.95 -17.82
N ASN A 42 -8.35 10.58 -18.93
CA ASN A 42 -9.04 11.88 -18.96
C ASN A 42 -10.57 11.68 -18.79
N GLN A 43 -11.36 12.72 -19.04
CA GLN A 43 -12.84 12.64 -18.94
C GLN A 43 -13.48 11.86 -20.09
N ASP A 44 -12.79 11.78 -21.23
CA ASP A 44 -13.22 11.08 -22.44
C ASP A 44 -12.82 9.59 -22.43
N GLY A 45 -11.94 9.20 -21.49
CA GLY A 45 -11.44 7.84 -21.30
C GLY A 45 -10.06 7.58 -21.91
N ASP A 46 -9.45 8.59 -22.56
CA ASP A 46 -8.12 8.47 -23.14
C ASP A 46 -7.05 8.55 -22.06
N TYR A 47 -5.99 7.77 -22.22
CA TYR A 47 -4.90 7.69 -21.26
C TYR A 47 -3.80 8.69 -21.59
N TYR A 48 -3.14 9.19 -20.55
CA TYR A 48 -1.97 10.05 -20.68
C TYR A 48 -1.05 9.89 -19.46
N CYS A 49 0.24 10.16 -19.67
CA CYS A 49 1.23 10.22 -18.60
C CYS A 49 1.26 11.63 -17.98
N GLN A 50 1.03 11.70 -16.68
CA GLN A 50 1.03 12.95 -15.92
C GLN A 50 2.15 12.98 -14.89
N SER A 51 3.10 13.90 -15.06
CA SER A 51 4.11 14.16 -14.03
C SER A 51 3.47 14.63 -12.72
N THR A 52 3.85 14.01 -11.62
CA THR A 52 3.27 14.27 -10.30
C THR A 52 4.28 13.98 -9.20
N GLY A 53 4.11 14.62 -8.05
CA GLY A 53 4.85 14.22 -6.85
C GLY A 53 4.12 13.09 -6.12
N PHE A 54 4.78 12.49 -5.14
CA PHE A 54 4.23 11.39 -4.36
C PHE A 54 4.28 11.71 -2.87
N GLY A 55 3.24 11.29 -2.16
CA GLY A 55 3.20 11.26 -0.70
C GLY A 55 3.35 9.83 -0.21
N GLU A 56 3.95 9.68 0.95
CA GLU A 56 4.19 8.39 1.59
C GLU A 56 3.53 8.33 2.97
N CYS A 57 2.81 7.25 3.23
CA CYS A 57 2.34 6.86 4.55
C CYS A 57 3.05 5.59 4.98
N THR A 58 3.60 5.54 6.20
CA THR A 58 4.32 4.37 6.72
C THR A 58 3.77 3.91 8.05
N ILE A 59 3.87 2.60 8.29
CA ILE A 59 3.53 1.95 9.55
C ILE A 59 4.74 1.08 9.92
N THR A 60 5.44 1.45 10.97
CA THR A 60 6.60 0.72 11.50
C THR A 60 6.23 0.04 12.80
N ARG A 61 6.84 -1.13 13.05
CA ARG A 61 6.62 -1.92 14.28
C ARG A 61 5.13 -2.15 14.63
N ALA A 62 4.26 -2.18 13.62
CA ALA A 62 2.81 -2.34 13.73
C ALA A 62 2.02 -1.26 14.52
N SER A 63 2.69 -0.32 15.20
CA SER A 63 2.04 0.68 16.03
C SER A 63 2.51 2.12 15.80
N GLU A 64 3.63 2.33 15.10
CA GLU A 64 4.18 3.66 14.81
C GLU A 64 3.72 4.08 13.41
N TYR A 65 2.86 5.10 13.33
CA TYR A 65 2.29 5.60 12.07
C TYR A 65 2.97 6.91 11.67
N THR A 66 3.24 7.07 10.38
CA THR A 66 3.58 8.35 9.75
C THR A 66 2.60 8.60 8.61
N THR A 67 1.83 9.69 8.68
CA THR A 67 0.85 10.08 7.65
C THR A 67 1.50 10.68 6.40
N PHE A 68 0.69 10.89 5.36
CA PHE A 68 1.14 11.56 4.14
C PHE A 68 1.69 12.97 4.37
N ASP A 69 1.19 13.69 5.38
CA ASP A 69 1.67 15.03 5.74
C ASP A 69 2.73 15.00 6.87
N SER A 70 3.29 13.81 7.12
CA SER A 70 4.38 13.55 8.07
C SER A 70 4.01 13.73 9.55
N LEU A 71 2.73 13.60 9.91
CA LEU A 71 2.33 13.46 11.31
C LEU A 71 2.76 12.08 11.81
N LYS A 72 3.50 12.04 12.92
CA LYS A 72 3.88 10.81 13.59
C LYS A 72 3.04 10.58 14.83
N TYR A 73 2.50 9.38 14.99
CA TYR A 73 1.74 9.01 16.19
C TYR A 73 1.79 7.50 16.42
N ASN A 74 1.55 7.10 17.66
CA ASN A 74 1.46 5.69 18.03
C ASN A 74 0.00 5.31 18.21
N PHE A 75 -0.37 4.15 17.67
CA PHE A 75 -1.71 3.62 17.81
C PHE A 75 -1.67 2.10 18.03
N ASN A 76 -2.15 1.68 19.20
CA ASN A 76 -2.22 0.28 19.61
C ASN A 76 -3.65 -0.22 19.50
N GLY A 77 -4.10 -0.36 18.26
CA GLY A 77 -5.43 -0.83 17.95
C GLY A 77 -5.56 -2.35 17.97
N GLU A 78 -6.71 -2.82 18.41
CA GLU A 78 -7.17 -4.21 18.24
C GLU A 78 -8.23 -4.24 17.14
N HIS A 79 -8.14 -5.21 16.24
CA HIS A 79 -9.04 -5.43 15.08
C HIS A 79 -8.58 -4.74 13.79
N SER A 80 -9.53 -4.26 12.97
CA SER A 80 -9.26 -3.70 11.65
C SER A 80 -9.44 -2.18 11.61
N TYR A 81 -8.60 -1.52 10.83
CA TYR A 81 -8.55 -0.07 10.73
C TYR A 81 -8.36 0.37 9.28
N VAL A 82 -9.07 1.43 8.91
CA VAL A 82 -8.95 2.03 7.57
C VAL A 82 -7.70 2.91 7.54
N LEU A 83 -6.68 2.45 6.82
CA LEU A 83 -5.43 3.18 6.62
C LEU A 83 -5.62 4.29 5.60
N VAL A 84 -6.18 3.94 4.45
CA VAL A 84 -6.48 4.87 3.37
C VAL A 84 -7.88 4.58 2.86
N LYS A 85 -8.68 5.62 2.67
CA LYS A 85 -9.93 5.57 1.95
C LYS A 85 -10.08 6.84 1.14
N SER A 86 -10.37 6.68 -0.14
CA SER A 86 -10.63 7.82 -1.01
C SER A 86 -11.98 8.47 -0.69
N LYS A 87 -12.07 9.79 -0.89
CA LYS A 87 -13.24 10.62 -0.63
C LYS A 87 -13.35 11.68 -1.72
N ASN A 88 -14.57 11.91 -2.21
CA ASN A 88 -14.88 12.95 -3.20
C ASN A 88 -13.98 12.87 -4.45
N LEU A 89 -13.78 11.65 -4.99
CA LEU A 89 -12.98 11.44 -6.18
C LEU A 89 -13.73 11.92 -7.44
N PRO A 90 -13.04 12.62 -8.36
CA PRO A 90 -13.50 12.79 -9.73
C PRO A 90 -13.68 11.43 -10.43
N PRO A 91 -14.56 11.31 -11.43
CA PRO A 91 -14.86 10.03 -12.10
C PRO A 91 -13.67 9.33 -12.76
N TYR A 92 -12.64 10.09 -13.15
CA TYR A 92 -11.46 9.59 -13.85
C TYR A 92 -10.34 9.10 -12.91
N LEU A 93 -10.44 9.35 -11.59
CA LEU A 93 -9.48 8.82 -10.63
C LEU A 93 -9.96 7.49 -10.06
N GLN A 94 -9.01 6.58 -9.83
CA GLN A 94 -9.33 5.26 -9.30
C GLN A 94 -9.61 5.29 -7.79
N ASP A 95 -10.63 4.54 -7.37
CA ASP A 95 -10.92 4.38 -5.95
C ASP A 95 -9.86 3.51 -5.28
N VAL A 96 -9.35 4.00 -4.16
CA VAL A 96 -8.35 3.31 -3.33
C VAL A 96 -8.89 3.16 -1.92
N TYR A 97 -8.87 1.93 -1.43
CA TYR A 97 -9.18 1.57 -0.05
C TYR A 97 -8.14 0.59 0.48
N VAL A 98 -7.53 0.91 1.62
CA VAL A 98 -6.55 0.08 2.31
C VAL A 98 -6.96 -0.06 3.77
N GLU A 99 -7.14 -1.29 4.20
CA GLU A 99 -7.49 -1.65 5.57
C GLU A 99 -6.37 -2.52 6.17
N GLY A 100 -5.93 -2.16 7.37
CA GLY A 100 -4.97 -2.95 8.14
C GLY A 100 -5.67 -3.75 9.23
N ILE A 101 -5.28 -5.01 9.40
CA ILE A 101 -5.85 -5.93 10.39
C ILE A 101 -4.76 -6.32 11.37
N THR A 102 -4.94 -5.94 12.64
CA THR A 102 -4.04 -6.26 13.74
C THR A 102 -4.54 -7.46 14.52
N THR A 103 -3.62 -8.31 14.97
CA THR A 103 -3.90 -9.42 15.89
C THR A 103 -2.98 -9.30 17.09
N ARG A 104 -3.49 -9.58 18.30
CA ARG A 104 -2.64 -9.82 19.47
C ARG A 104 -1.87 -11.12 19.25
N ILE A 105 -0.55 -11.05 19.34
CA ILE A 105 0.29 -12.25 19.35
C ILE A 105 0.58 -12.58 20.80
N HIS A 106 0.26 -13.80 21.21
CA HIS A 106 0.73 -14.38 22.47
C HIS A 106 2.05 -15.09 22.18
N ASP A 107 3.08 -14.87 23.00
CA ASP A 107 4.45 -15.37 22.80
C ASP A 107 4.62 -16.90 22.95
N GLY A 108 3.63 -17.69 22.54
CA GLY A 108 3.64 -19.16 22.64
C GLY A 108 3.16 -19.91 21.40
N SER A 109 2.86 -19.25 20.28
CA SER A 109 2.25 -19.91 19.10
C SER A 109 3.13 -20.00 17.84
N ASP A 110 4.41 -19.62 17.90
CA ASP A 110 5.38 -19.88 16.82
C ASP A 110 6.44 -20.88 17.29
N SER A 111 5.99 -22.01 17.87
CA SER A 111 6.80 -23.20 18.05
C SER A 111 6.59 -24.14 16.86
N SER A 112 7.32 -23.88 15.78
CA SER A 112 7.68 -24.92 14.82
C SER A 112 9.18 -24.82 14.54
N GLU A 113 9.93 -25.50 15.42
CA GLU A 113 11.14 -26.29 15.17
C GLU A 113 12.27 -25.65 14.33
N GLU A 114 13.41 -25.36 14.99
CA GLU A 114 14.68 -25.98 14.59
C GLU A 114 15.48 -26.42 15.84
N GLU A 115 16.12 -27.57 15.69
CA GLU A 115 16.65 -28.45 16.73
C GLU A 115 18.04 -28.05 17.29
N ASN A 116 18.16 -28.13 18.61
CA ASN A 116 19.12 -28.96 19.37
C ASN A 116 20.65 -28.74 19.23
N SER A 117 21.27 -28.19 20.29
CA SER A 117 22.51 -28.76 20.87
C SER A 117 22.74 -28.31 22.33
N HIS A 118 22.57 -29.23 23.28
CA HIS A 118 23.37 -29.51 24.49
C HIS A 118 24.51 -28.51 24.82
N ARG A 119 24.79 -28.05 26.05
CA ARG A 119 24.86 -28.75 27.35
C ARG A 119 25.14 -27.73 28.49
N SER A 120 24.39 -27.83 29.59
CA SER A 120 24.74 -27.65 31.01
C SER A 120 25.81 -26.65 31.48
N SER A 121 25.39 -25.70 32.33
CA SER A 121 25.95 -25.48 33.68
C SER A 121 25.02 -24.58 34.51
N GLU A 122 24.73 -25.02 35.73
CA GLU A 122 24.07 -24.26 36.81
C GLU A 122 24.98 -23.10 37.26
N GLU A 123 24.41 -21.97 37.65
CA GLU A 123 24.76 -21.20 38.87
C GLU A 123 23.82 -20.00 39.04
N ASP A 124 23.58 -19.67 40.32
CA ASP A 124 22.55 -18.80 40.89
C ASP A 124 22.67 -17.32 40.51
N ASP A 125 21.53 -16.62 40.36
CA ASP A 125 21.43 -15.17 40.59
C ASP A 125 19.97 -14.78 40.89
N ASP A 126 19.80 -14.00 41.95
CA ASP A 126 18.53 -13.51 42.51
C ASP A 126 17.65 -12.84 41.45
N LYS A 127 16.47 -13.41 41.16
CA LYS A 127 15.46 -12.76 40.32
C LYS A 127 14.49 -11.99 41.20
N GLU A 128 14.59 -10.66 41.13
CA GLU A 128 13.58 -9.73 41.58
C GLU A 128 12.21 -10.11 40.99
N GLU A 129 11.17 -10.12 41.83
CA GLU A 129 9.77 -10.26 41.42
C GLU A 129 9.33 -9.00 40.68
N ASP A 130 9.72 -8.85 39.42
CA ASP A 130 9.06 -7.92 38.52
C ASP A 130 7.80 -8.59 37.96
N SER A 131 6.68 -7.94 38.22
CA SER A 131 5.34 -8.35 37.81
C SER A 131 5.31 -8.77 36.34
N ASP A 132 4.82 -9.99 36.08
CA ASP A 132 4.43 -10.49 34.76
C ASP A 132 3.42 -9.52 34.11
N GLU A 133 3.89 -8.49 33.41
CA GLU A 133 3.13 -7.93 32.30
C GLU A 133 3.12 -8.99 31.21
N GLN A 134 1.99 -9.68 31.06
CA GLN A 134 1.68 -10.52 29.90
C GLN A 134 1.67 -9.65 28.63
N GLY A 135 2.87 -9.34 28.13
CA GLY A 135 3.14 -8.40 27.05
C GLY A 135 2.90 -9.01 25.68
N GLY A 136 1.64 -9.28 25.32
CA GLY A 136 1.31 -9.61 23.95
C GLY A 136 1.59 -8.43 23.02
N HIS A 137 2.51 -8.60 22.06
CA HIS A 137 2.78 -7.57 21.05
C HIS A 137 1.68 -7.60 19.96
N HIS A 138 1.06 -6.44 19.68
CA HIS A 138 0.15 -6.27 18.54
C HIS A 138 0.97 -6.18 17.25
N ARG A 139 0.64 -7.02 16.27
CA ARG A 139 1.26 -6.97 14.93
C ARG A 139 0.21 -6.73 13.86
N LEU A 140 0.47 -5.80 12.96
CA LEU A 140 -0.23 -5.65 11.70
C LEU A 140 0.07 -6.90 10.87
N HIS A 141 -0.90 -7.78 10.82
CA HIS A 141 -0.72 -9.14 10.32
C HIS A 141 -1.24 -9.29 8.89
N GLU A 142 -2.19 -8.45 8.51
CA GLU A 142 -2.83 -8.51 7.22
C GLU A 142 -3.19 -7.12 6.70
N LEU A 143 -3.06 -6.93 5.38
CA LEU A 143 -3.59 -5.79 4.65
C LEU A 143 -4.65 -6.26 3.67
N LYS A 144 -5.76 -5.54 3.61
CA LYS A 144 -6.79 -5.69 2.59
C LYS A 144 -6.85 -4.44 1.74
N ILE A 145 -6.56 -4.59 0.45
CA ILE A 145 -6.45 -3.52 -0.52
C ILE A 145 -7.57 -3.70 -1.55
N ARG A 146 -8.38 -2.67 -1.77
CA ARG A 146 -9.34 -2.62 -2.88
C ARG A 146 -8.90 -1.55 -3.86
N VAL A 147 -8.69 -1.98 -5.10
CA VAL A 147 -8.22 -1.15 -6.22
C VAL A 147 -8.58 -1.86 -7.52
N TYR A 148 -8.93 -1.11 -8.57
CA TYR A 148 -9.32 -1.68 -9.87
C TYR A 148 -10.41 -2.77 -9.78
N ASN A 149 -11.38 -2.60 -8.87
CA ASN A 149 -12.44 -3.58 -8.60
C ASN A 149 -11.93 -4.98 -8.15
N HIS A 150 -10.67 -5.08 -7.74
CA HIS A 150 -10.11 -6.28 -7.12
C HIS A 150 -9.96 -6.10 -5.62
N THR A 151 -10.08 -7.20 -4.88
CA THR A 151 -9.68 -7.26 -3.47
C THR A 151 -8.40 -8.07 -3.36
N VAL A 152 -7.31 -7.42 -2.97
CA VAL A 152 -6.00 -8.02 -2.76
C VAL A 152 -5.70 -8.05 -1.27
N GLU A 153 -5.38 -9.22 -0.73
CA GLU A 153 -5.04 -9.41 0.67
C GLU A 153 -3.59 -9.87 0.81
N PHE A 154 -2.78 -9.08 1.50
CA PHE A 154 -1.45 -9.48 1.94
C PHE A 154 -1.56 -10.05 3.35
N LYS A 155 -1.38 -11.36 3.46
CA LYS A 155 -1.52 -12.09 4.71
C LYS A 155 -0.17 -12.51 5.29
N ASN A 156 -0.23 -13.06 6.50
CA ASN A 156 0.89 -13.66 7.18
C ASN A 156 1.72 -14.63 6.32
N LYS A 157 3.03 -14.68 6.62
CA LYS A 157 4.03 -15.43 5.84
C LYS A 157 4.09 -14.98 4.37
N LEU A 158 3.79 -13.70 4.11
CA LEU A 158 3.77 -13.07 2.79
C LEU A 158 2.83 -13.79 1.80
N ARG A 159 1.73 -14.38 2.28
CA ARG A 159 0.73 -15.03 1.42
C ARG A 159 -0.11 -13.96 0.74
N VAL A 160 -0.45 -14.20 -0.53
CA VAL A 160 -1.26 -13.27 -1.33
C VAL A 160 -2.56 -13.95 -1.71
N VAL A 161 -3.67 -13.25 -1.52
CA VAL A 161 -5.00 -13.63 -1.99
C VAL A 161 -5.51 -12.53 -2.90
N VAL A 162 -6.05 -12.89 -4.06
CA VAL A 162 -6.71 -11.98 -5.00
C VAL A 162 -8.11 -12.50 -5.24
N ASP A 163 -9.12 -11.67 -4.96
CA ASP A 163 -10.54 -11.99 -5.11
C ASP A 163 -10.94 -13.32 -4.44
N GLY A 164 -10.42 -13.54 -3.23
CA GLY A 164 -10.67 -14.73 -2.42
C GLY A 164 -9.86 -15.97 -2.84
N ARG A 165 -9.00 -15.88 -3.86
CA ARG A 165 -8.16 -17.00 -4.33
C ARG A 165 -6.70 -16.80 -3.98
N HIS A 166 -6.07 -17.83 -3.42
CA HIS A 166 -4.62 -17.83 -3.19
C HIS A 166 -3.86 -17.79 -4.53
N VAL A 167 -2.82 -16.95 -4.61
CA VAL A 167 -1.99 -16.79 -5.80
C VAL A 167 -0.50 -16.81 -5.46
N ILE A 168 0.34 -17.10 -6.46
CA ILE A 168 1.80 -17.06 -6.37
C ILE A 168 2.28 -15.88 -7.24
N PRO A 169 2.78 -14.77 -6.65
CA PRO A 169 3.32 -13.66 -7.41
C PRO A 169 4.59 -14.04 -8.22
N PRO A 170 4.89 -13.38 -9.36
CA PRO A 170 4.21 -12.20 -9.87
C PRO A 170 2.87 -12.51 -10.57
N VAL A 171 1.88 -11.64 -10.36
CA VAL A 171 0.56 -11.71 -11.03
C VAL A 171 0.08 -10.31 -11.39
N SER A 172 -0.70 -10.21 -12.46
CA SER A 172 -1.39 -8.98 -12.87
C SER A 172 -2.89 -9.26 -12.99
N PRO A 173 -3.70 -8.99 -11.95
CA PRO A 173 -5.13 -9.31 -11.96
C PRO A 173 -5.91 -8.58 -13.07
N SER A 174 -5.45 -7.39 -13.46
CA SER A 174 -5.97 -6.55 -14.53
C SER A 174 -4.84 -5.71 -15.12
N ALA A 175 -5.09 -5.11 -16.28
CA ALA A 175 -4.19 -4.12 -16.87
C ALA A 175 -3.95 -2.97 -15.87
N GLY A 176 -2.72 -2.46 -15.84
CA GLY A 176 -2.32 -1.43 -14.89
C GLY A 176 -2.18 -1.88 -13.43
N LEU A 177 -2.37 -3.16 -13.08
CA LEU A 177 -2.19 -3.67 -11.71
C LEU A 177 -1.20 -4.84 -11.66
N LYS A 178 -0.12 -4.69 -10.89
CA LYS A 178 0.93 -5.71 -10.74
C LYS A 178 1.18 -6.02 -9.27
N ILE A 179 1.22 -7.30 -8.94
CA ILE A 179 1.55 -7.80 -7.61
C ILE A 179 2.78 -8.67 -7.72
N TYR A 180 3.81 -8.42 -6.92
CA TYR A 180 5.07 -9.15 -6.98
C TYR A 180 5.72 -9.26 -5.60
N LYS A 181 6.70 -10.17 -5.49
CA LYS A 181 7.52 -10.35 -4.29
C LYS A 181 8.96 -9.97 -4.59
N ARG A 182 9.62 -9.33 -3.62
CA ARG A 182 11.05 -9.08 -3.66
C ARG A 182 11.61 -9.19 -2.25
N PHE A 183 12.53 -10.14 -2.04
CA PHE A 183 13.06 -10.51 -0.72
C PHE A 183 11.93 -10.77 0.30
N LEU A 184 11.93 -10.04 1.42
CA LEU A 184 10.97 -10.18 2.52
C LEU A 184 9.71 -9.30 2.38
N HIS A 185 9.43 -8.81 1.17
CA HIS A 185 8.34 -7.87 0.90
C HIS A 185 7.41 -8.37 -0.22
N VAL A 186 6.11 -8.10 -0.07
CA VAL A 186 5.11 -8.14 -1.14
C VAL A 186 4.80 -6.70 -1.58
N TYR A 187 4.63 -6.51 -2.87
CA TYR A 187 4.32 -5.24 -3.51
C TYR A 187 3.03 -5.36 -4.30
N LEU A 188 2.19 -4.32 -4.25
CA LEU A 188 1.15 -4.03 -5.23
C LEU A 188 1.50 -2.67 -5.85
N LYS A 189 1.64 -2.63 -7.17
CA LYS A 189 1.90 -1.41 -7.95
C LYS A 189 0.76 -1.21 -8.95
N SER A 190 0.25 0.01 -9.06
CA SER A 190 -0.59 0.43 -10.17
C SER A 190 0.12 1.40 -11.12
N ASP A 191 -0.36 1.45 -12.36
CA ASP A 191 -0.03 2.43 -13.39
C ASP A 191 -0.43 3.88 -13.01
N PHE A 192 -1.52 4.06 -12.26
CA PHE A 192 -1.91 5.36 -11.71
C PHE A 192 -1.06 5.78 -10.49
N GLY A 193 -0.06 4.99 -10.11
CA GLY A 193 0.96 5.37 -9.12
C GLY A 193 0.69 4.98 -7.67
N LEU A 194 -0.30 4.11 -7.39
CA LEU A 194 -0.40 3.47 -6.06
C LEU A 194 0.72 2.44 -5.91
N LEU A 195 1.50 2.55 -4.83
CA LEU A 195 2.41 1.50 -4.38
C LEU A 195 2.06 1.10 -2.95
N VAL A 196 1.84 -0.19 -2.71
CA VAL A 196 1.73 -0.76 -1.37
C VAL A 196 2.82 -1.79 -1.18
N ARG A 197 3.69 -1.56 -0.19
CA ARG A 197 4.75 -2.49 0.23
C ARG A 197 4.43 -3.01 1.62
N PHE A 198 4.50 -4.33 1.78
CA PHE A 198 4.23 -5.02 3.04
C PHE A 198 5.28 -6.09 3.33
N ASN A 199 5.73 -6.19 4.58
CA ASN A 199 6.70 -7.20 4.99
C ASN A 199 6.17 -8.13 6.09
N LYS A 200 6.95 -9.19 6.40
CA LYS A 200 6.55 -10.21 7.38
C LYS A 200 6.46 -9.69 8.81
N TYR A 201 7.02 -8.51 9.11
CA TYR A 201 6.98 -7.88 10.43
C TYR A 201 5.79 -6.91 10.59
N GLY A 202 4.96 -6.77 9.55
CA GLY A 202 3.85 -5.82 9.55
C GLY A 202 4.26 -4.41 9.15
N ALA A 203 5.53 -4.18 8.76
CA ALA A 203 5.91 -2.88 8.25
C ALA A 203 5.23 -2.64 6.90
N THR A 204 4.54 -1.51 6.80
CA THR A 204 3.74 -1.13 5.64
C THR A 204 4.17 0.24 5.14
N GLU A 205 4.22 0.39 3.82
CA GLU A 205 4.42 1.65 3.14
C GLU A 205 3.35 1.76 2.04
N ILE A 206 2.66 2.89 2.01
CA ILE A 206 1.63 3.23 1.03
C ILE A 206 2.05 4.55 0.37
N ILE A 207 2.27 4.52 -0.93
CA ILE A 207 2.62 5.69 -1.74
C ILE A 207 1.46 5.99 -2.68
N LEU A 208 1.08 7.26 -2.75
CA LEU A 208 0.06 7.76 -3.67
C LEU A 208 0.52 9.08 -4.32
N PRO A 209 0.14 9.34 -5.59
CA PRO A 209 0.50 10.57 -6.25
C PRO A 209 -0.29 11.78 -5.73
N HIS A 210 0.28 12.97 -5.89
CA HIS A 210 -0.29 14.24 -5.43
C HIS A 210 -1.65 14.59 -6.05
N VAL A 211 -2.05 13.91 -7.13
CA VAL A 211 -3.41 14.02 -7.68
C VAL A 211 -4.48 13.56 -6.68
N TYR A 212 -4.13 12.74 -5.67
CA TYR A 212 -4.99 12.35 -4.55
C TYR A 212 -5.00 13.34 -3.38
N ARG A 213 -4.25 14.45 -3.43
CA ARG A 213 -4.26 15.46 -2.36
C ARG A 213 -5.67 15.95 -2.07
N ARG A 214 -6.01 16.04 -0.78
CA ARG A 214 -7.34 16.41 -0.26
C ARG A 214 -8.49 15.47 -0.67
N LYS A 215 -8.17 14.28 -1.19
CA LYS A 215 -9.15 13.27 -1.61
C LYS A 215 -9.02 11.96 -0.83
N LEU A 216 -8.30 11.99 0.28
CA LEU A 216 -8.05 10.83 1.14
C LEU A 216 -8.61 11.06 2.54
N GLY A 217 -8.66 9.97 3.30
CA GLY A 217 -8.90 9.95 4.73
C GLY A 217 -8.54 8.58 5.31
N GLY A 218 -8.64 8.45 6.63
CA GLY A 218 -8.21 7.26 7.36
C GLY A 218 -6.98 7.58 8.21
N MET A 219 -6.32 6.54 8.70
CA MET A 219 -5.17 6.67 9.58
C MET A 219 -3.94 7.31 8.90
N CYS A 220 -3.85 7.28 7.58
CA CYS A 220 -2.79 7.96 6.82
C CYS A 220 -3.04 9.46 6.60
N GLY A 221 -4.08 10.06 7.21
CA GLY A 221 -4.38 11.48 7.08
C GLY A 221 -5.27 11.85 5.88
N ASN A 222 -5.47 13.14 5.64
CA ASN A 222 -6.27 13.65 4.50
C ASN A 222 -5.42 14.09 3.29
N PHE A 223 -4.09 14.10 3.45
CA PHE A 223 -3.13 14.44 2.40
C PHE A 223 -3.31 15.85 1.86
N ASP A 224 -3.37 16.84 2.75
CA ASP A 224 -3.57 18.26 2.43
C ASP A 224 -2.35 19.15 2.74
N GLN A 225 -1.24 18.55 3.17
CA GLN A 225 0.01 19.16 3.66
C GLN A 225 -0.11 19.85 5.03
N GLN A 226 -1.13 19.53 5.82
CA GLN A 226 -1.35 20.11 7.15
C GLN A 226 -1.36 19.04 8.26
N ARG A 227 -0.17 18.60 8.67
CA ARG A 227 0.00 17.56 9.70
C ARG A 227 -0.84 17.72 10.99
N GLN A 228 -1.21 18.94 11.37
CA GLN A 228 -1.97 19.21 12.58
C GLN A 228 -3.41 18.71 12.53
N ASN A 229 -3.97 18.52 11.33
CA ASN A 229 -5.35 18.06 11.15
C ASN A 229 -5.44 16.56 10.84
N ASP A 230 -4.31 15.86 10.72
CA ASP A 230 -4.25 14.44 10.36
C ASP A 230 -4.74 13.47 11.44
N TRP A 231 -5.03 13.97 12.64
CA TRP A 231 -5.70 13.25 13.72
C TRP A 231 -7.19 13.02 13.40
N MET A 232 -7.55 12.56 12.21
CA MET A 232 -8.95 12.40 11.81
C MET A 232 -9.48 11.02 12.16
N LYS A 233 -10.57 10.99 12.93
CA LYS A 233 -11.41 9.81 13.07
C LYS A 233 -12.08 9.47 11.73
N PRO A 234 -12.64 8.25 11.57
CA PRO A 234 -13.40 7.88 10.38
C PRO A 234 -14.56 8.84 10.03
N ASP A 235 -15.15 9.48 11.04
CA ASP A 235 -16.24 10.46 10.91
C ASP A 235 -15.77 11.88 10.48
N GLY A 236 -14.45 12.08 10.30
CA GLY A 236 -13.86 13.37 9.93
C GLY A 236 -13.66 14.34 11.10
N THR A 237 -14.02 13.96 12.34
CA THR A 237 -13.73 14.75 13.54
C THR A 237 -12.31 14.51 14.02
N LEU A 238 -11.71 15.50 14.68
CA LEU A 238 -10.39 15.33 15.27
C LEU A 238 -10.44 14.40 16.49
N ALA A 239 -9.54 13.41 16.52
CA ALA A 239 -9.26 12.62 17.69
C ALA A 239 -8.66 13.54 18.77
N ARG A 240 -9.33 13.61 19.93
CA ARG A 240 -8.87 14.42 21.07
C ARG A 240 -7.71 13.75 21.82
N ASN A 241 -7.53 12.44 21.65
CA ASN A 241 -6.44 11.63 22.18
C ASN A 241 -6.30 10.33 21.34
N VAL A 242 -5.14 9.69 21.42
CA VAL A 242 -4.74 8.42 20.77
C VAL A 242 -4.74 7.24 21.75
N ARG A 243 -4.93 7.51 23.04
CA ARG A 243 -5.06 6.49 24.11
C ARG A 243 -6.44 5.88 24.15
#